data_AF-A0A6H5IEX4-F1
#
_entry.id   AF-A0A6H5IEX4-F1
#
_cell.length_a   1.000
_cell.length_b   1.000
_cell.length_c   1.000
_cell.angle_alpha   90.00
_cell.angle_beta   90.00
_cell.angle_gamma   90.00
#
_symmetry.space_group_name_H-M   'P 1'
#
loop_
_entity.id
_entity.type
_entity.pdbx_description
1 polymer ?
#
loop_
_entity_poly.entity_id
_entity_poly.type
_entity_poly.pdbx_seq_one_letter_code
_entity_poly.pdbx_strand_id
1 'polypeptide(L)'
;MFGRGDDNGEEESTVILLNPHLSELNGDILYHLGLGTNTHDLVKMFGDVKHGIGVPSLQILLHEIIKLMYYAKVKNPVFFRIGTCGGIGIKAGSVVVSKGAVNEMIEPYYEQIVLGEKMQRPAKLDQDLAQELLSLSEPDDGFDVISGQTMCSYDFYEGQGRCDGAFCYFSEVAKQDYLKKLHDAGVRNIEMEATCFSALTNLANIKAAIVCVAFLNRFEGDQKLDYCEFIARLFENYKKLIDQQCTTESDDTMCMRNTFNSNI
;
A
#
# COMPACT_ATOMS: atom_id res chain seq x y z
N MET A 1 27.68 13.31 -8.51
CA MET A 1 27.61 14.13 -9.74
C MET A 1 27.38 13.15 -10.87
N PHE A 2 26.13 12.93 -11.27
CA PHE A 2 25.76 12.03 -12.37
C PHE A 2 25.10 12.88 -13.46
N GLY A 3 25.51 12.62 -14.70
CA GLY A 3 25.41 13.54 -15.83
C GLY A 3 23.99 13.81 -16.31
N ARG A 4 23.78 15.06 -16.72
CA ARG A 4 22.72 15.51 -17.62
C ARG A 4 23.17 15.27 -19.06
N GLY A 5 22.29 14.69 -19.87
CA GLY A 5 22.28 14.63 -21.33
C GLY A 5 20.98 13.91 -21.71
N ASP A 6 20.06 14.42 -22.51
CA ASP A 6 20.12 15.44 -23.55
C ASP A 6 18.86 16.34 -23.54
N ASP A 7 19.06 17.63 -23.77
CA ASP A 7 18.01 18.64 -24.00
C ASP A 7 17.40 18.41 -25.40
N ASN A 8 16.40 17.54 -25.49
CA ASN A 8 15.61 17.30 -26.71
C ASN A 8 14.12 17.60 -26.51
N GLY A 9 13.74 18.57 -25.68
CA GLY A 9 12.38 19.15 -25.66
C GLY A 9 11.18 18.20 -25.45
N GLU A 10 11.41 16.91 -25.22
CA GLU A 10 10.40 15.91 -24.87
C GLU A 10 10.32 15.82 -23.34
N GLU A 11 9.14 16.02 -22.79
CA GLU A 11 8.97 16.06 -21.33
C GLU A 11 9.30 14.70 -20.68
N GLU A 12 10.36 14.64 -19.86
CA GLU A 12 10.82 13.43 -19.15
C GLU A 12 9.92 13.06 -17.97
N SER A 13 9.67 11.78 -17.67
CA SER A 13 8.90 11.40 -16.46
C SER A 13 9.51 11.97 -15.16
N THR A 14 8.69 12.29 -14.16
CA THR A 14 9.17 12.60 -12.79
C THR A 14 9.40 11.35 -11.94
N VAL A 15 8.97 10.18 -12.44
CA VAL A 15 9.21 8.88 -11.84
C VAL A 15 10.68 8.51 -12.02
N ILE A 16 11.30 7.99 -10.97
CA ILE A 16 12.73 7.62 -10.98
C ILE A 16 12.86 6.11 -11.06
N LEU A 17 13.63 5.63 -12.05
CA LEU A 17 14.06 4.24 -12.12
C LEU A 17 15.54 4.13 -11.74
N LEU A 18 15.84 3.38 -10.68
CA LEU A 18 17.20 3.10 -10.23
C LEU A 18 17.71 1.77 -10.80
N ASN A 19 17.66 1.64 -12.13
CA ASN A 19 18.15 0.45 -12.84
C ASN A 19 18.84 0.84 -14.15
N PRO A 20 20.20 0.85 -14.20
CA PRO A 20 20.93 1.25 -15.38
C PRO A 20 20.77 0.28 -16.56
N HIS A 21 20.34 -0.96 -16.32
CA HIS A 21 20.21 -1.98 -17.37
C HIS A 21 18.98 -1.77 -18.25
N LEU A 22 18.00 -0.94 -17.85
CA LEU A 22 16.78 -0.75 -18.63
C LEU A 22 17.03 -0.02 -19.95
N SER A 23 18.04 0.85 -20.03
CA SER A 23 18.40 1.55 -21.27
C SER A 23 19.07 0.65 -22.32
N GLU A 24 19.55 -0.52 -21.91
CA GLU A 24 20.20 -1.50 -22.77
C GLU A 24 19.19 -2.47 -23.43
N LEU A 25 17.91 -2.41 -23.03
CA LEU A 25 16.86 -3.29 -23.54
C LEU A 25 16.34 -2.83 -24.90
N ASN A 26 16.20 -3.76 -25.85
CA ASN A 26 15.55 -3.52 -27.15
C ASN A 26 14.00 -3.58 -27.06
N GLY A 27 13.44 -3.12 -25.94
CA GLY A 27 12.04 -3.26 -25.55
C GLY A 27 11.89 -3.96 -24.20
N ASP A 28 10.91 -3.53 -23.41
CA ASP A 28 10.63 -4.08 -22.08
C ASP A 28 9.25 -4.74 -22.04
N ILE A 29 9.19 -5.92 -21.42
CA ILE A 29 7.99 -6.74 -21.27
C ILE A 29 7.56 -6.69 -19.80
N LEU A 30 6.33 -6.22 -19.58
CA LEU A 30 5.67 -6.21 -18.28
C LEU A 30 4.82 -7.49 -18.20
N TYR A 31 5.48 -8.59 -17.81
CA TYR A 31 4.95 -9.95 -17.95
C TYR A 31 3.65 -10.18 -17.20
N HIS A 32 3.53 -9.68 -15.97
CA HIS A 32 2.36 -9.95 -15.12
C HIS A 32 1.16 -9.08 -15.49
N LEU A 33 1.41 -7.92 -16.10
CA LEU A 33 0.38 -7.10 -16.73
C LEU A 33 0.01 -7.59 -18.15
N GLY A 34 0.84 -8.44 -18.76
CA GLY A 34 0.69 -8.88 -20.14
C GLY A 34 0.92 -7.76 -21.17
N LEU A 35 1.71 -6.74 -20.79
CA LEU A 35 1.94 -5.54 -21.60
C LEU A 35 3.37 -5.49 -22.14
N GLY A 36 3.57 -4.80 -23.25
CA GLY A 36 4.88 -4.54 -23.84
C GLY A 36 4.94 -3.14 -24.43
N THR A 37 6.06 -2.46 -24.24
CA THR A 37 6.24 -1.06 -24.69
C THR A 37 6.10 -0.91 -26.21
N ASN A 38 6.41 -1.97 -26.96
CA ASN A 38 6.33 -1.99 -28.42
C ASN A 38 4.97 -2.44 -28.96
N THR A 39 4.05 -2.88 -28.09
CA THR A 39 2.80 -3.54 -28.50
C THR A 39 1.53 -2.86 -27.97
N HIS A 40 1.62 -1.93 -27.02
CA HIS A 40 0.47 -1.33 -26.34
C HIS A 40 0.63 0.19 -26.13
N ASP A 41 -0.49 0.93 -26.17
CA ASP A 41 -0.57 2.35 -25.80
C ASP A 41 -0.76 2.48 -24.28
N LEU A 42 0.36 2.53 -23.55
CA LEU A 42 0.37 2.47 -22.09
C LEU A 42 -0.38 3.64 -21.41
N VAL A 43 -0.46 4.80 -22.08
CA VAL A 43 -1.14 6.01 -21.56
C VAL A 43 -2.64 5.81 -21.46
N LYS A 44 -3.25 5.02 -22.35
CA LYS A 44 -4.70 4.76 -22.34
C LYS A 44 -5.14 3.64 -21.40
N MET A 45 -4.21 3.02 -20.68
CA MET A 45 -4.47 1.82 -19.88
C MET A 45 -4.49 2.08 -18.37
N PHE A 46 -4.48 3.35 -17.95
CA PHE A 46 -4.57 3.71 -16.53
C PHE A 46 -5.95 3.39 -15.95
N GLY A 47 -5.99 2.81 -14.73
CA GLY A 47 -7.22 2.43 -14.04
C GLY A 47 -6.95 1.64 -12.75
N ASP A 48 -7.99 1.24 -12.03
CA ASP A 48 -7.86 0.45 -10.79
C ASP A 48 -7.09 -0.86 -11.02
N VAL A 49 -6.00 -1.07 -10.27
CA VAL A 49 -5.22 -2.31 -10.37
C VAL A 49 -5.34 -3.17 -9.12
N LYS A 50 -5.46 -4.48 -9.36
CA LYS A 50 -5.59 -5.54 -8.37
C LYS A 50 -4.22 -6.15 -8.06
N HIS A 51 -3.82 -6.21 -6.78
CA HIS A 51 -2.44 -6.56 -6.41
C HIS A 51 -2.24 -7.92 -5.71
N GLY A 52 -3.28 -8.72 -5.52
CA GLY A 52 -3.17 -9.98 -4.77
C GLY A 52 -2.95 -9.76 -3.26
N ILE A 53 -2.40 -10.76 -2.58
CA ILE A 53 -2.16 -10.72 -1.12
C ILE A 53 -0.65 -10.86 -0.85
N GLY A 54 -0.17 -10.07 0.10
CA GLY A 54 1.18 -10.11 0.63
C GLY A 54 2.17 -9.29 -0.18
N VAL A 55 3.25 -8.92 0.52
CA VAL A 55 4.40 -8.19 -0.03
C VAL A 55 4.90 -8.74 -1.37
N PRO A 56 5.10 -10.07 -1.57
CA PRO A 56 5.64 -10.58 -2.83
C PRO A 56 4.73 -10.31 -4.03
N SER A 57 3.41 -10.40 -3.85
CA SER A 57 2.43 -10.16 -4.92
C SER A 57 2.39 -8.68 -5.30
N LEU A 58 2.29 -7.78 -4.32
CA LEU A 58 2.29 -6.34 -4.58
C LEU A 58 3.63 -5.87 -5.15
N GLN A 59 4.75 -6.43 -4.71
CA GLN A 59 6.08 -6.05 -5.20
C GLN A 59 6.21 -6.25 -6.71
N ILE A 60 5.76 -7.40 -7.23
CA ILE A 60 5.76 -7.68 -8.67
C ILE A 60 4.99 -6.58 -9.41
N LEU A 61 3.78 -6.29 -8.94
CA LEU A 61 2.92 -5.29 -9.55
C LEU A 61 3.57 -3.89 -9.54
N LEU A 62 4.11 -3.47 -8.40
CA LEU A 62 4.74 -2.17 -8.26
C LEU A 62 5.92 -2.00 -9.21
N HIS A 63 6.77 -3.02 -9.36
CA HIS A 63 7.86 -2.95 -10.33
C HIS A 63 7.36 -2.70 -11.75
N GLU A 64 6.31 -3.39 -12.18
CA GLU A 64 5.78 -3.23 -13.53
C GLU A 64 5.03 -1.92 -13.73
N ILE A 65 4.21 -1.49 -12.76
CA ILE A 65 3.49 -0.20 -12.83
C ILE A 65 4.46 0.98 -12.78
N ILE A 66 5.48 0.95 -11.92
CA ILE A 66 6.47 2.04 -11.83
C ILE A 66 7.22 2.20 -13.16
N LYS A 67 7.65 1.08 -13.78
CA LYS A 67 8.23 1.10 -15.12
C LYS A 67 7.24 1.63 -16.16
N LEU A 68 5.98 1.19 -16.10
CA LEU A 68 4.93 1.68 -16.99
C LEU A 68 4.76 3.19 -16.90
N MET A 69 4.67 3.76 -15.69
CA MET A 69 4.55 5.21 -15.48
C MET A 69 5.74 5.97 -16.07
N TYR A 70 6.94 5.44 -15.86
CA TYR A 70 8.16 6.00 -16.44
C TYR A 70 8.13 5.99 -17.98
N TYR A 71 7.82 4.85 -18.60
CA TYR A 71 7.76 4.72 -20.06
C TYR A 71 6.63 5.54 -20.69
N ALA A 72 5.51 5.68 -19.98
CA ALA A 72 4.40 6.54 -20.37
C ALA A 72 4.67 8.04 -20.13
N LYS A 73 5.87 8.40 -19.64
CA LYS A 73 6.30 9.79 -19.36
C LYS A 73 5.39 10.53 -18.38
N VAL A 74 4.74 9.80 -17.46
CA VAL A 74 3.80 10.39 -16.48
C VAL A 74 4.53 11.35 -15.55
N LYS A 75 3.84 12.43 -15.17
CA LYS A 75 4.33 13.50 -14.32
C LYS A 75 3.57 13.52 -13.00
N ASN A 76 4.32 13.59 -11.91
CA ASN A 76 3.83 13.64 -10.53
C ASN A 76 2.71 12.64 -10.22
N PRO A 77 2.82 11.34 -10.57
CA PRO A 77 1.76 10.39 -10.27
C PRO A 77 1.57 10.25 -8.76
N VAL A 78 0.33 10.00 -8.36
CA VAL A 78 -0.05 9.71 -6.97
C VAL A 78 -0.61 8.31 -6.88
N PHE A 79 -0.05 7.50 -5.96
CA PHE A 79 -0.47 6.11 -5.74
C PHE A 79 -1.25 5.97 -4.44
N PHE A 80 -2.45 5.43 -4.52
CA PHE A 80 -3.24 5.08 -3.36
C PHE A 80 -3.31 3.57 -3.19
N ARG A 81 -2.87 3.06 -2.04
CA ARG A 81 -3.16 1.70 -1.61
C ARG A 81 -4.44 1.71 -0.79
N ILE A 82 -5.44 0.99 -1.27
CA ILE A 82 -6.72 0.82 -0.59
C ILE A 82 -6.83 -0.64 -0.16
N GLY A 83 -6.86 -0.86 1.14
CA GLY A 83 -6.75 -2.19 1.71
C GLY A 83 -7.72 -2.45 2.84
N THR A 84 -7.58 -3.60 3.44
CA THR A 84 -8.28 -3.98 4.67
C THR A 84 -7.25 -4.29 5.73
N CYS A 85 -7.65 -4.20 7.00
CA CYS A 85 -6.71 -4.44 8.09
C CYS A 85 -7.39 -4.95 9.35
N GLY A 86 -6.61 -5.51 10.26
CA GLY A 86 -7.01 -5.67 11.66
C GLY A 86 -6.68 -4.39 12.41
N GLY A 87 -7.67 -3.74 13.03
CA GLY A 87 -7.45 -2.57 13.87
C GLY A 87 -6.85 -2.96 15.22
N ILE A 88 -6.08 -2.07 15.83
CA ILE A 88 -5.54 -2.21 17.19
C ILE A 88 -6.05 -1.02 18.01
N GLY A 89 -6.95 -1.28 18.96
CA GLY A 89 -7.52 -0.23 19.83
C GLY A 89 -8.46 0.73 19.10
N ILE A 90 -9.00 0.32 17.95
CA ILE A 90 -9.93 1.11 17.15
C ILE A 90 -11.18 0.30 16.80
N LYS A 91 -12.28 0.99 16.58
CA LYS A 91 -13.57 0.37 16.28
C LYS A 91 -13.54 -0.32 14.91
N ALA A 92 -14.21 -1.45 14.81
CA ALA A 92 -14.50 -2.06 13.51
C ALA A 92 -15.28 -1.06 12.64
N GLY A 93 -14.77 -0.76 11.44
CA GLY A 93 -15.36 0.22 10.52
C GLY A 93 -14.56 1.50 10.39
N SER A 94 -13.67 1.78 11.35
CA SER A 94 -12.79 2.94 11.28
C SER A 94 -11.84 2.81 10.08
N VAL A 95 -11.65 3.91 9.37
CA VAL A 95 -10.66 4.08 8.30
C VAL A 95 -9.36 4.56 8.94
N VAL A 96 -8.25 3.93 8.57
CA VAL A 96 -6.91 4.30 8.99
C VAL A 96 -6.16 4.89 7.80
N VAL A 97 -5.77 6.15 7.91
CA VAL A 97 -4.81 6.81 7.01
C VAL A 97 -3.42 6.66 7.61
N SER A 98 -2.58 5.91 6.92
CA SER A 98 -1.27 5.49 7.44
C SER A 98 -0.27 6.64 7.36
N LYS A 99 0.32 7.02 8.49
CA LYS A 99 1.43 8.00 8.57
C LYS A 99 2.79 7.38 8.20
N GLY A 100 2.88 6.06 8.25
CA GLY A 100 4.08 5.31 7.95
C GLY A 100 3.80 3.82 8.12
N ALA A 101 4.75 3.02 7.65
CA ALA A 101 4.69 1.58 7.76
C ALA A 101 5.88 1.06 8.56
N VAL A 102 5.62 0.07 9.42
CA VAL A 102 6.63 -0.65 10.18
C VAL A 102 6.54 -2.15 9.92
N ASN A 103 7.65 -2.86 10.03
CA ASN A 103 7.66 -4.31 10.02
C ASN A 103 7.15 -4.89 11.36
N GLU A 104 7.16 -6.21 11.48
CA GLU A 104 6.76 -6.96 12.68
C GLU A 104 7.66 -6.68 13.91
N MET A 105 8.82 -6.07 13.70
CA MET A 105 9.74 -5.64 14.76
C MET A 105 9.55 -4.16 15.14
N ILE A 106 8.55 -3.47 14.57
CA ILE A 106 8.26 -2.03 14.74
C ILE A 106 9.36 -1.14 14.14
N GLU A 107 10.00 -1.62 13.08
CA GLU A 107 11.09 -0.91 12.42
C GLU A 107 10.59 -0.32 11.08
N PRO A 108 10.92 0.94 10.76
CA PRO A 108 10.31 1.67 9.65
C PRO A 108 10.99 1.37 8.31
N TYR A 109 11.17 0.09 7.98
CA TYR A 109 11.78 -0.35 6.73
C TYR A 109 11.12 -1.57 6.13
N TYR A 110 11.19 -1.62 4.81
CA TYR A 110 11.01 -2.82 4.01
C TYR A 110 12.35 -3.55 3.89
N GLU A 111 12.38 -4.81 4.30
CA GLU A 111 13.54 -5.67 4.19
C GLU A 111 13.36 -6.68 3.06
N GLN A 112 14.40 -6.84 2.23
CA GLN A 112 14.46 -7.82 1.15
C GLN A 112 15.85 -8.47 1.11
N ILE A 113 15.90 -9.76 0.81
CA ILE A 113 17.15 -10.44 0.50
C ILE A 113 17.48 -10.23 -0.99
N VAL A 114 18.63 -9.64 -1.30
CA VAL A 114 19.12 -9.39 -2.66
C VAL A 114 20.47 -10.08 -2.80
N LEU A 115 20.54 -11.11 -3.64
CA LEU A 115 21.75 -11.92 -3.86
C LEU A 115 22.33 -12.52 -2.55
N GLY A 116 21.46 -12.92 -1.63
CA GLY A 116 21.85 -13.47 -0.32
C GLY A 116 22.11 -12.43 0.76
N GLU A 117 22.13 -11.15 0.42
CA GLU A 117 22.38 -10.05 1.36
C GLU A 117 21.09 -9.37 1.81
N LYS A 118 21.04 -9.01 3.09
CA LYS A 118 19.90 -8.30 3.67
C LYS A 118 19.95 -6.82 3.28
N MET A 119 18.94 -6.36 2.56
CA MET A 119 18.78 -4.96 2.14
C MET A 119 17.58 -4.33 2.82
N GLN A 120 17.77 -3.17 3.44
CA GLN A 120 16.71 -2.41 4.10
C GLN A 120 16.45 -1.11 3.34
N ARG A 121 15.17 -0.82 3.10
CA ARG A 121 14.70 0.39 2.42
C ARG A 121 13.72 1.13 3.32
N PRO A 122 13.90 2.44 3.58
CA PRO A 122 12.97 3.19 4.41
C PRO A 122 11.54 3.15 3.88
N ALA A 123 10.58 2.79 4.73
CA ALA A 123 9.16 2.71 4.39
C ALA A 123 8.46 4.05 4.67
N LYS A 124 8.69 5.03 3.80
CA LYS A 124 8.20 6.42 3.96
C LYS A 124 6.94 6.67 3.14
N LEU A 125 6.04 7.47 3.68
CA LEU A 125 4.84 7.99 3.01
C LEU A 125 4.86 9.52 3.03
N ASP A 126 4.17 10.12 2.06
CA ASP A 126 4.00 11.56 1.99
C ASP A 126 3.07 12.03 3.14
N GLN A 127 3.59 12.88 4.01
CA GLN A 127 2.86 13.32 5.21
C GLN A 127 1.80 14.38 4.87
N ASP A 128 2.03 15.19 3.85
CA ASP A 128 1.10 16.23 3.44
C ASP A 128 -0.13 15.57 2.79
N LEU A 129 0.09 14.58 1.92
CA LEU A 129 -0.99 13.77 1.32
C LEU A 129 -1.79 13.02 2.39
N ALA A 130 -1.13 12.44 3.40
CA ALA A 130 -1.83 11.81 4.52
C ALA A 130 -2.68 12.83 5.31
N GLN A 131 -2.18 14.04 5.50
CA GLN A 131 -2.90 15.10 6.22
C GLN A 131 -4.08 15.65 5.42
N GLU A 132 -3.94 15.75 4.09
CA GLU A 132 -5.02 16.12 3.17
C GLU A 132 -6.16 15.09 3.24
N LEU A 133 -5.85 13.79 3.10
CA LEU A 133 -6.85 12.72 3.22
C LEU A 133 -7.58 12.75 4.57
N LEU A 134 -6.88 13.04 5.67
CA LEU A 134 -7.50 13.19 6.98
C LEU A 134 -8.44 14.39 7.06
N SER A 135 -8.17 15.46 6.31
CA SER A 135 -9.00 16.67 6.30
C SER A 135 -10.29 16.51 5.49
N LEU A 136 -10.40 15.48 4.65
CA LEU A 136 -11.59 15.19 3.86
C LEU A 136 -12.71 14.51 4.66
N SER A 137 -12.44 14.04 5.88
CA SER A 137 -13.45 13.39 6.72
C SER A 137 -14.40 14.40 7.34
N GLU A 138 -15.70 14.15 7.22
CA GLU A 138 -16.74 14.97 7.83
C GLU A 138 -17.38 14.26 9.04
N PRO A 139 -17.86 14.99 10.07
CA PRO A 139 -18.48 14.38 11.25
C PRO A 139 -19.67 13.45 10.96
N ASP A 140 -20.40 13.71 9.86
CA ASP A 140 -21.62 12.99 9.49
C ASP A 140 -21.36 11.79 8.56
N ASP A 141 -20.10 11.44 8.31
CA ASP A 141 -19.72 10.34 7.41
C ASP A 141 -20.10 8.94 7.92
N GLY A 142 -20.43 8.82 9.22
CA GLY A 142 -20.86 7.56 9.82
C GLY A 142 -19.72 6.56 10.07
N PHE A 143 -18.47 6.97 9.88
CA PHE A 143 -17.26 6.22 10.24
C PHE A 143 -16.17 7.14 10.79
N ASP A 144 -15.30 6.59 11.63
CA ASP A 144 -14.14 7.34 12.14
C ASP A 144 -13.00 7.28 11.14
N VAL A 145 -12.33 8.40 10.89
CA VAL A 145 -11.05 8.45 10.20
C VAL A 145 -9.95 8.72 11.21
N ILE A 146 -9.01 7.79 11.33
CA ILE A 146 -7.94 7.81 12.32
C ILE A 146 -6.60 7.77 11.59
N SER A 147 -5.58 8.36 12.20
CA SER A 147 -4.22 8.29 11.71
C SER A 147 -3.30 7.53 12.68
N GLY A 148 -2.38 6.75 12.14
CA GLY A 148 -1.41 5.99 12.93
C GLY A 148 -0.35 5.32 12.05
N GLN A 149 0.58 4.61 12.69
CA GLN A 149 1.47 3.68 12.00
C GLN A 149 0.69 2.43 11.59
N THR A 150 1.13 1.79 10.52
CA THR A 150 0.60 0.52 10.04
C THR A 150 1.68 -0.55 10.11
N MET A 151 1.40 -1.64 10.82
CA MET A 151 2.29 -2.80 10.82
C MET A 151 2.00 -3.65 9.58
N CYS A 152 3.04 -3.95 8.81
CA CYS A 152 2.99 -4.88 7.69
C CYS A 152 3.57 -6.23 8.12
N SER A 153 2.81 -7.30 7.92
CA SER A 153 3.21 -8.68 8.22
C SER A 153 3.38 -9.52 6.94
N TYR A 154 4.34 -10.43 6.93
CA TYR A 154 4.48 -11.44 5.87
C TYR A 154 3.52 -12.63 6.00
N ASP A 155 2.94 -12.83 7.18
CA ASP A 155 1.99 -13.91 7.47
C ASP A 155 0.71 -13.36 8.09
N PHE A 156 -0.45 -13.91 7.71
CA PHE A 156 -1.73 -13.46 8.23
C PHE A 156 -1.99 -13.94 9.67
N TYR A 157 -1.49 -15.13 10.03
CA TYR A 157 -1.81 -15.79 11.29
C TYR A 157 -0.78 -15.47 12.37
N GLU A 158 0.27 -16.28 12.49
CA GLU A 158 1.31 -16.16 13.50
C GLU A 158 2.04 -14.81 13.41
N GLY A 159 2.29 -14.32 12.18
CA GLY A 159 2.92 -13.01 11.95
C GLY A 159 2.09 -11.82 12.47
N GLN A 160 0.77 -11.98 12.58
CA GLN A 160 -0.12 -10.99 13.20
C GLN A 160 -0.54 -11.36 14.63
N GLY A 161 0.06 -12.40 15.21
CA GLY A 161 -0.27 -12.91 16.54
C GLY A 161 -1.68 -13.45 16.65
N ARG A 162 -2.26 -14.07 15.61
CA ARG A 162 -3.61 -14.66 15.68
C ARG A 162 -3.57 -16.05 16.30
N CYS A 163 -4.57 -16.37 17.11
CA CYS A 163 -4.70 -17.67 17.80
C CYS A 163 -5.61 -18.67 17.05
N ASP A 164 -6.07 -18.33 15.84
CA ASP A 164 -7.04 -19.10 15.06
C ASP A 164 -6.45 -19.68 13.75
N GLY A 165 -5.12 -19.76 13.67
CA GLY A 165 -4.40 -20.42 12.58
C GLY A 165 -4.31 -21.93 12.74
N ALA A 166 -3.81 -22.60 11.69
CA ALA A 166 -3.51 -24.04 11.75
C ALA A 166 -2.36 -24.37 12.74
N PHE A 167 -1.46 -23.41 12.96
CA PHE A 167 -0.34 -23.48 13.89
C PHE A 167 -0.38 -22.27 14.82
N CYS A 168 -0.02 -22.47 16.08
CA CYS A 168 0.09 -21.40 17.08
C CYS A 168 1.04 -21.83 18.19
N TYR A 169 2.21 -21.18 18.28
CA TYR A 169 3.24 -21.47 19.30
C TYR A 169 3.30 -20.42 20.42
N PHE A 170 2.25 -19.63 20.59
CA PHE A 170 2.15 -18.59 21.61
C PHE A 170 0.79 -18.62 22.33
N SER A 171 0.71 -17.96 23.48
CA SER A 171 -0.53 -17.85 24.26
C SER A 171 -1.29 -16.58 23.91
N GLU A 172 -2.59 -16.53 24.24
CA GLU A 172 -3.39 -15.30 24.12
C GLU A 172 -2.77 -14.14 24.92
N VAL A 173 -2.15 -14.42 26.08
CA VAL A 173 -1.45 -13.39 26.87
C VAL A 173 -0.28 -12.80 26.07
N ALA A 174 0.55 -13.64 25.45
CA ALA A 174 1.67 -13.18 24.62
C ALA A 174 1.21 -12.37 23.40
N LYS A 175 0.11 -12.77 22.75
CA LYS A 175 -0.55 -11.98 21.71
C LYS A 175 -0.95 -10.61 22.23
N GLN A 176 -1.67 -10.54 23.35
CA GLN A 176 -2.17 -9.28 23.90
C GLN A 176 -1.02 -8.34 24.28
N ASP A 177 0.07 -8.88 24.84
CA ASP A 177 1.25 -8.08 25.17
C ASP A 177 1.95 -7.53 23.92
N TYR A 178 2.03 -8.32 22.84
CA TYR A 178 2.55 -7.86 21.56
C TYR A 178 1.66 -6.79 20.91
N LEU A 179 0.33 -6.99 20.90
CA LEU A 179 -0.61 -5.99 20.36
C LEU A 179 -0.57 -4.67 21.16
N LYS A 180 -0.40 -4.72 22.48
CA LYS A 180 -0.19 -3.52 23.31
C LYS A 180 1.12 -2.83 22.95
N LYS A 181 2.22 -3.58 22.78
CA LYS A 181 3.51 -3.03 22.32
C LYS A 181 3.37 -2.30 20.99
N LEU A 182 2.63 -2.85 20.02
CA LEU A 182 2.33 -2.18 18.76
C LEU A 182 1.52 -0.89 18.99
N HIS A 183 0.43 -0.99 19.76
CA HIS A 183 -0.43 0.16 20.05
C HIS A 183 0.32 1.33 20.70
N ASP A 184 1.16 1.02 21.69
CA ASP A 184 1.98 1.98 22.43
C ASP A 184 3.05 2.64 21.54
N ALA A 185 3.52 1.93 20.51
CA ALA A 185 4.38 2.47 19.47
C ALA A 185 3.63 3.31 18.40
N GLY A 186 2.32 3.53 18.58
CA GLY A 186 1.50 4.33 17.67
C GLY A 186 0.95 3.55 16.48
N VAL A 187 1.09 2.21 16.45
CA VAL A 187 0.42 1.37 15.45
C VAL A 187 -1.08 1.36 15.72
N ARG A 188 -1.89 1.51 14.68
CA ARG A 188 -3.37 1.45 14.78
C ARG A 188 -3.98 0.34 13.96
N ASN A 189 -3.22 -0.26 13.05
CA ASN A 189 -3.69 -1.39 12.25
C ASN A 189 -2.56 -2.30 11.78
N ILE A 190 -2.96 -3.50 11.35
CA ILE A 190 -2.11 -4.57 10.83
C ILE A 190 -2.63 -5.01 9.46
N GLU A 191 -1.75 -5.07 8.46
CA GLU A 191 -2.00 -5.60 7.11
C GLU A 191 -0.73 -6.26 6.54
N MET A 192 -0.61 -6.48 5.23
CA MET A 192 0.41 -7.37 4.66
C MET A 192 1.19 -6.80 3.47
N GLU A 193 1.18 -5.49 3.25
CA GLU A 193 1.77 -4.91 2.04
C GLU A 193 2.40 -3.51 2.24
N ALA A 194 2.13 -2.84 3.36
CA ALA A 194 2.41 -1.42 3.55
C ALA A 194 3.90 -1.07 3.51
N THR A 195 4.79 -1.92 4.04
CA THR A 195 6.23 -1.62 4.05
C THR A 195 6.79 -1.58 2.63
N CYS A 196 6.51 -2.61 1.83
CA CYS A 196 6.94 -2.71 0.43
C CYS A 196 6.35 -1.57 -0.42
N PHE A 197 5.04 -1.30 -0.27
CA PHE A 197 4.38 -0.20 -0.96
C PHE A 197 5.09 1.14 -0.69
N SER A 198 5.22 1.49 0.58
CA SER A 198 5.82 2.75 1.02
C SER A 198 7.28 2.88 0.56
N ALA A 199 8.05 1.80 0.65
CA ALA A 199 9.47 1.84 0.29
C ALA A 199 9.69 1.98 -1.23
N LEU A 200 8.93 1.25 -2.05
CA LEU A 200 9.12 1.27 -3.50
C LEU A 200 8.58 2.55 -4.14
N THR A 201 7.45 3.09 -3.68
CA THR A 201 6.95 4.39 -4.17
C THR A 201 7.89 5.53 -3.78
N ASN A 202 8.42 5.51 -2.55
CA ASN A 202 9.44 6.47 -2.12
C ASN A 202 10.73 6.39 -2.95
N LEU A 203 11.21 5.18 -3.28
CA LEU A 203 12.38 5.01 -4.17
C LEU A 203 12.12 5.52 -5.59
N ALA A 204 10.89 5.38 -6.08
CA ALA A 204 10.49 5.81 -7.40
C ALA A 204 10.11 7.29 -7.50
N ASN A 205 10.21 8.05 -6.39
CA ASN A 205 9.77 9.45 -6.31
C ASN A 205 8.28 9.61 -6.68
N ILE A 206 7.44 8.70 -6.18
CA ILE A 206 5.99 8.70 -6.38
C ILE A 206 5.34 9.06 -5.05
N LYS A 207 4.48 10.09 -5.05
CA LYS A 207 3.65 10.43 -3.88
C LYS A 207 2.69 9.28 -3.62
N ALA A 208 2.56 8.86 -2.38
CA ALA A 208 1.73 7.70 -2.06
C ALA A 208 1.08 7.78 -0.69
N ALA A 209 -0.10 7.19 -0.58
CA ALA A 209 -0.85 7.05 0.66
C ALA A 209 -1.44 5.65 0.80
N ILE A 210 -1.62 5.21 2.05
CA ILE A 210 -2.25 3.93 2.39
C ILE A 210 -3.47 4.22 3.25
N VAL A 211 -4.63 3.76 2.77
CA VAL A 211 -5.93 3.95 3.41
C VAL A 211 -6.56 2.57 3.60
N CYS A 212 -6.80 2.17 4.85
CA CYS A 212 -7.28 0.83 5.19
C CYS A 212 -8.39 0.88 6.24
N VAL A 213 -9.42 0.07 6.09
CA VAL A 213 -10.54 -0.03 7.02
C VAL A 213 -10.29 -1.22 7.92
N ALA A 214 -10.47 -0.99 9.22
CA ALA A 214 -10.32 -2.00 10.24
C ALA A 214 -11.54 -2.92 10.25
N PHE A 215 -11.35 -4.18 9.86
CA PHE A 215 -12.42 -5.19 9.94
C PHE A 215 -12.85 -5.43 11.37
N LEU A 216 -11.91 -5.52 12.30
CA LEU A 216 -12.14 -5.83 13.69
C LEU A 216 -11.13 -5.09 14.58
N ASN A 217 -11.43 -5.02 15.87
CA ASN A 217 -10.44 -4.68 16.88
C ASN A 217 -9.72 -5.96 17.34
N ARG A 218 -8.42 -6.07 17.08
CA ARG A 218 -7.60 -7.25 17.42
C ARG A 218 -7.44 -7.48 18.93
N PHE A 219 -7.70 -6.46 19.75
CA PHE A 219 -7.79 -6.65 21.20
C PHE A 219 -9.02 -7.47 21.61
N GLU A 220 -10.09 -7.47 20.81
CA GLU A 220 -11.37 -8.11 21.13
C GLU A 220 -11.49 -9.51 20.53
N GLY A 221 -10.61 -9.88 19.60
CA GLY A 221 -10.60 -11.21 19.01
C GLY A 221 -9.83 -11.28 17.69
N ASP A 222 -9.84 -12.47 17.10
CA ASP A 222 -9.25 -12.70 15.80
C ASP A 222 -10.33 -12.82 14.70
N GLN A 223 -11.53 -13.31 15.02
CA GLN A 223 -12.59 -13.53 14.02
C GLN A 223 -13.64 -12.43 14.00
N LYS A 224 -14.20 -12.17 12.80
CA LYS A 224 -15.41 -11.38 12.62
C LYS A 224 -16.48 -12.25 11.96
N LEU A 225 -17.64 -12.35 12.59
CA LEU A 225 -18.72 -13.26 12.17
C LEU A 225 -19.61 -12.68 11.05
N ASP A 226 -19.57 -11.37 10.79
CA ASP A 226 -20.36 -10.72 9.74
C ASP A 226 -19.45 -9.94 8.76
N TYR A 227 -19.09 -10.61 7.67
CA TYR A 227 -18.06 -10.18 6.72
C TYR A 227 -18.65 -9.43 5.51
N CYS A 228 -19.85 -9.80 5.08
CA CYS A 228 -20.43 -9.34 3.81
C CYS A 228 -20.98 -7.92 3.86
N GLU A 229 -21.74 -7.56 4.91
CA GLU A 229 -22.29 -6.21 5.05
C GLU A 229 -21.18 -5.16 5.23
N PHE A 230 -20.07 -5.59 5.85
CA PHE A 230 -18.95 -4.73 6.15
C PHE A 230 -18.06 -4.43 4.93
N ILE A 231 -17.88 -5.38 4.01
CA ILE A 231 -17.15 -5.15 2.74
C ILE A 231 -17.90 -4.14 1.85
N ALA A 232 -19.23 -4.19 1.81
CA ALA A 232 -20.02 -3.24 1.02
C ALA A 232 -19.80 -1.79 1.49
N ARG A 233 -19.85 -1.56 2.81
CA ARG A 233 -19.59 -0.24 3.43
C ARG A 233 -18.14 0.20 3.26
N LEU A 234 -17.20 -0.74 3.20
CA LEU A 234 -15.78 -0.49 2.94
C LEU A 234 -15.58 0.28 1.63
N PHE A 235 -16.19 -0.22 0.54
CA PHE A 235 -16.05 0.38 -0.79
C PHE A 235 -16.72 1.75 -0.90
N GLU A 236 -17.83 1.97 -0.19
CA GLU A 236 -18.50 3.28 -0.16
C GLU A 236 -17.63 4.34 0.55
N ASN A 237 -17.02 3.99 1.69
CA ASN A 237 -16.22 4.91 2.50
C ASN A 237 -14.95 5.39 1.77
N TYR A 238 -14.24 4.50 1.06
CA TYR A 238 -13.05 4.89 0.29
C TYR A 238 -13.35 5.68 -0.95
N LYS A 239 -14.43 5.29 -1.65
CA LYS A 239 -14.78 5.91 -2.91
C LYS A 239 -15.05 7.40 -2.71
N LYS A 240 -15.67 7.79 -1.60
CA LYS A 240 -15.81 9.21 -1.26
C LYS A 240 -14.45 9.92 -1.12
N LEU A 241 -13.57 9.45 -0.24
CA LEU A 241 -12.30 10.12 0.05
C LEU A 241 -11.40 10.23 -1.20
N ILE A 242 -11.37 9.17 -2.01
CA ILE A 242 -10.50 9.10 -3.17
C ILE A 242 -11.13 9.81 -4.37
N ASP A 243 -12.45 9.71 -4.59
CA ASP A 243 -13.10 10.49 -5.64
C ASP A 243 -12.99 12.00 -5.32
N GLN A 244 -13.08 12.40 -4.05
CA GLN A 244 -12.84 13.79 -3.64
C GLN A 244 -11.41 14.25 -3.97
N GLN A 245 -10.39 13.45 -3.66
CA GLN A 245 -8.99 13.75 -4.02
C GLN A 245 -8.74 13.72 -5.54
N CYS A 246 -9.30 12.75 -6.25
CA CYS A 246 -9.17 12.63 -7.70
C CYS A 246 -9.95 13.70 -8.46
N THR A 247 -10.92 14.38 -7.83
CA THR A 247 -11.59 15.55 -8.44
C THR A 247 -10.82 16.86 -8.24
N THR A 248 -9.85 16.89 -7.31
CA THR A 248 -8.98 18.05 -7.06
C THR A 248 -7.65 17.95 -7.82
N GLU A 249 -7.19 16.75 -8.18
CA GLU A 249 -5.98 16.49 -8.96
C GLU A 249 -6.29 15.98 -10.39
N SER A 250 -5.43 16.28 -11.38
CA SER A 250 -5.64 15.92 -12.80
C SER A 250 -5.58 14.41 -13.10
N ASP A 251 -5.92 14.02 -14.33
CA ASP A 251 -6.12 12.66 -14.90
C ASP A 251 -5.01 11.57 -14.66
N ASP A 252 -3.98 11.80 -13.86
CA ASP A 252 -2.78 10.95 -13.69
C ASP A 252 -2.73 10.16 -12.35
N THR A 253 -3.88 9.94 -11.72
CA THR A 253 -3.96 9.21 -10.43
C THR A 253 -4.10 7.69 -10.61
N MET A 254 -3.34 6.90 -9.84
CA MET A 254 -3.39 5.43 -9.87
C MET A 254 -3.85 4.85 -8.53
N CYS A 255 -4.97 4.12 -8.56
CA CYS A 255 -5.53 3.43 -7.39
C CYS A 255 -5.21 1.93 -7.41
N MET A 256 -4.61 1.44 -6.33
CA MET A 256 -4.26 0.02 -6.15
C MET A 256 -5.11 -0.59 -5.05
N ARG A 257 -5.85 -1.65 -5.40
CA ARG A 257 -6.84 -2.31 -4.53
C ARG A 257 -6.47 -3.77 -4.31
N ASN A 258 -6.76 -4.26 -3.10
CA ASN A 258 -6.64 -5.69 -2.81
C ASN A 258 -7.72 -6.49 -3.58
N THR A 259 -7.40 -7.71 -3.98
CA THR A 259 -8.26 -8.62 -4.77
C THR A 259 -9.36 -9.33 -3.96
N PHE A 260 -9.73 -8.86 -2.78
CA PHE A 260 -10.78 -9.49 -1.95
C PHE A 260 -12.20 -9.33 -2.57
N ASN A 261 -12.39 -9.81 -3.79
CA ASN A 261 -13.68 -10.31 -4.28
C ASN A 261 -13.69 -11.81 -3.97
N SER A 262 -14.21 -12.18 -2.81
CA SER A 262 -14.54 -13.56 -2.50
C SER A 262 -15.79 -13.96 -3.30
N ASN A 263 -15.61 -14.28 -4.58
CA ASN A 263 -16.51 -15.20 -5.25
C ASN A 263 -15.92 -16.60 -5.06
N ILE A 264 -16.17 -17.18 -3.89
CA ILE A 264 -16.21 -18.64 -3.70
C ILE A 264 -17.69 -18.97 -3.55
#